data_AF-A0A2G8T7Q9-F1
#
_entry.id   AF-A0A2G8T7Q9-F1
#
_cell.length_a   1.000
_cell.length_b   1.000
_cell.length_c   1.000
_cell.angle_alpha   90.00
_cell.angle_beta   90.00
_cell.angle_gamma   90.00
#
_symmetry.space_group_name_H-M   'P 1'
#
loop_
_entity.id
_entity.type
_entity.pdbx_description
1 polymer ?
#
loop_
_entity_poly.entity_id
_entity_poly.type
_entity_poly.pdbx_seq_one_letter_code
_entity_poly.pdbx_strand_id
1 'polypeptide(L)'
;MGAADFRMIRPIVVTDAKLTSSSVPEVMVAEYDGGTTYAVGDIRGVTTGTAQAVYKSLQAANIGNPPASSPAWWKSLGTVYAPYAGGTTYALGAVVSSIAANVHELYESQVAGNVGQALTDKTKWLSLGSTNRHKMFDKVVGSQTVAPEQIVAQVTPGELINTLSLLNVEGASATVSQSISGYTRTKSLVRHDVLNWYDFYVELPVRLGDVVFDDIPP
;
A
#
# COMPACT_ATOMS: atom_id res chain seq x y z
N MET A 1 -11.20 34.78 -26.79
CA MET A 1 -10.39 33.56 -26.58
C MET A 1 -10.12 33.48 -25.10
N GLY A 2 -10.74 32.53 -24.40
CA GLY A 2 -10.39 32.27 -23.00
C GLY A 2 -8.93 31.86 -22.93
N ALA A 3 -8.15 32.44 -22.02
CA ALA A 3 -6.80 32.00 -21.76
C ALA A 3 -6.85 30.48 -21.53
N ALA A 4 -5.98 29.72 -22.22
CA ALA A 4 -5.81 28.32 -21.86
C ALA A 4 -5.38 28.28 -20.39
N ASP A 5 -6.24 27.75 -19.51
CA ASP A 5 -5.96 27.57 -18.08
C ASP A 5 -5.00 26.38 -17.95
N PHE A 6 -3.72 26.64 -18.23
CA PHE A 6 -2.66 25.68 -18.00
C PHE A 6 -2.32 25.67 -16.50
N ARG A 7 -2.61 24.56 -15.83
CA ARG A 7 -2.25 24.35 -14.43
C ARG A 7 -1.10 23.37 -14.31
N MET A 8 -0.01 23.83 -13.69
CA MET A 8 1.14 22.98 -13.36
C MET A 8 1.04 22.53 -11.90
N ILE A 9 0.97 21.21 -11.68
CA ILE A 9 1.03 20.62 -10.36
C ILE A 9 2.47 20.17 -10.12
N ARG A 10 3.15 20.79 -9.16
CA ARG A 10 4.52 20.43 -8.81
C ARG A 10 4.52 19.16 -7.96
N PRO A 11 5.26 18.11 -8.33
CA PRO A 11 5.33 16.90 -7.52
C PRO A 11 6.10 17.17 -6.23
N ILE A 12 5.62 16.58 -5.14
CA ILE A 12 6.29 16.60 -3.84
C ILE A 12 6.77 15.18 -3.58
N VAL A 13 8.07 15.03 -3.30
CA VAL A 13 8.60 13.73 -2.87
C VAL A 13 8.05 13.41 -1.49
N VAL A 14 7.42 12.24 -1.35
CA VAL A 14 6.95 11.68 -0.08
C VAL A 14 8.10 10.89 0.55
N THR A 15 8.73 11.49 1.56
CA THR A 15 9.79 10.86 2.37
C THR A 15 9.19 10.19 3.61
N ASP A 16 10.00 9.44 4.36
CA ASP A 16 9.58 8.82 5.63
C ASP A 16 9.06 9.85 6.63
N ALA A 17 9.65 11.05 6.63
CA ALA A 17 9.22 12.15 7.48
C ALA A 17 7.85 12.74 7.08
N LYS A 18 7.44 12.55 5.81
CA LYS A 18 6.17 13.04 5.29
C LYS A 18 5.07 11.98 5.36
N LEU A 19 5.37 10.70 5.15
CA LEU A 19 4.39 9.61 5.30
C LEU A 19 4.24 9.25 6.79
N THR A 20 3.33 9.92 7.48
CA THR A 20 3.17 9.79 8.93
C THR A 20 2.36 8.56 9.35
N SER A 21 1.54 8.00 8.46
CA SER A 21 0.95 6.66 8.65
C SER A 21 0.46 6.03 7.34
N SER A 22 0.33 4.71 7.33
CA SER A 22 -0.29 3.94 6.26
C SER A 22 -1.01 2.71 6.81
N SER A 23 -2.15 2.36 6.22
CA SER A 23 -2.87 1.12 6.52
C SER A 23 -2.21 -0.13 5.93
N VAL A 24 -1.28 0.05 4.98
CA VAL A 24 -0.60 -1.05 4.30
C VAL A 24 0.58 -1.52 5.15
N PRO A 25 0.70 -2.81 5.47
CA PRO A 25 1.82 -3.32 6.25
C PRO A 25 3.12 -3.25 5.44
N GLU A 26 4.25 -3.20 6.13
CA GLU A 26 5.58 -3.11 5.49
C GLU A 26 6.63 -3.97 6.18
N VAL A 27 6.61 -4.00 7.51
CA VAL A 27 7.51 -4.80 8.32
C VAL A 27 6.79 -6.01 8.90
N MET A 28 7.57 -7.04 9.20
CA MET A 28 7.15 -8.19 9.98
C MET A 28 6.50 -7.75 11.30
N VAL A 29 5.39 -8.38 11.65
CA VAL A 29 4.65 -8.16 12.90
C VAL A 29 4.74 -9.40 13.80
N ALA A 30 4.23 -9.28 15.03
CA ALA A 30 4.17 -10.41 15.95
C ALA A 30 3.38 -11.59 15.36
N GLU A 31 3.91 -12.80 15.54
CA GLU A 31 3.23 -14.03 15.10
C GLU A 31 1.91 -14.24 15.83
N TYR A 32 0.96 -14.85 15.13
CA TYR A 32 -0.25 -15.39 15.73
C TYR A 32 0.09 -16.51 16.74
N ASP A 33 -0.63 -16.52 17.85
CA ASP A 33 -0.59 -17.53 18.91
C ASP A 33 -2.03 -17.94 19.25
N GLY A 34 -2.33 -19.23 19.09
CA GLY A 34 -3.67 -19.77 19.34
C GLY A 34 -4.12 -19.72 20.79
N GLY A 35 -3.20 -19.56 21.76
CA GLY A 35 -3.52 -19.39 23.18
C GLY A 35 -3.80 -17.94 23.57
N THR A 36 -3.53 -16.97 22.70
CA THR A 36 -3.73 -15.54 22.99
C THR A 36 -5.14 -15.09 22.63
N THR A 37 -5.75 -14.25 23.46
CA THR A 37 -7.01 -13.57 23.15
C THR A 37 -6.73 -12.22 22.50
N TYR A 38 -7.29 -11.99 21.31
CA TYR A 38 -7.11 -10.75 20.56
C TYR A 38 -8.34 -9.84 20.63
N ALA A 39 -8.09 -8.53 20.66
CA ALA A 39 -9.10 -7.48 20.52
C ALA A 39 -9.39 -7.19 19.04
N VAL A 40 -10.45 -6.40 18.79
CA VAL A 40 -10.70 -5.86 17.44
C VAL A 40 -9.53 -4.97 17.04
N GLY A 41 -9.02 -5.19 15.82
CA GLY A 41 -7.95 -4.38 15.24
C GLY A 41 -6.54 -4.85 15.55
N ASP A 42 -6.35 -5.85 16.41
CA ASP A 42 -5.05 -6.46 16.64
C ASP A 42 -4.44 -7.00 15.35
N ILE A 43 -3.16 -6.73 15.12
CA ILE A 43 -2.44 -7.14 13.91
C ILE A 43 -1.53 -8.30 14.23
N ARG A 44 -1.64 -9.41 13.49
CA ARG A 44 -0.78 -10.59 13.64
C ARG A 44 -0.33 -11.16 12.31
N GLY A 45 0.83 -11.79 12.32
CA GLY A 45 1.48 -12.39 11.18
C GLY A 45 1.38 -13.91 11.18
N VAL A 46 1.49 -14.50 10.00
CA VAL A 46 1.74 -15.93 9.79
C VAL A 46 2.92 -16.06 8.83
N THR A 47 4.09 -16.45 9.35
CA THR A 47 5.32 -16.55 8.54
C THR A 47 5.45 -17.87 7.80
N THR A 48 5.91 -17.82 6.55
CA THR A 48 6.33 -18.96 5.74
C THR A 48 7.60 -18.60 4.98
N GLY A 49 8.72 -19.21 5.37
CA GLY A 49 10.03 -18.82 4.85
C GLY A 49 10.37 -17.38 5.23
N THR A 50 10.65 -16.54 4.23
CA THR A 50 10.92 -15.11 4.43
C THR A 50 9.69 -14.22 4.27
N ALA A 51 8.55 -14.77 3.87
CA ALA A 51 7.30 -14.03 3.70
C ALA A 51 6.42 -14.17 4.94
N GLN A 52 5.68 -13.12 5.29
CA GLN A 52 4.65 -13.17 6.34
C GLN A 52 3.37 -12.54 5.82
N ALA A 53 2.29 -13.33 5.86
CA ALA A 53 0.96 -12.82 5.63
C ALA A 53 0.50 -12.10 6.89
N VAL A 54 0.11 -10.83 6.75
CA VAL A 54 -0.32 -9.96 7.85
C VAL A 54 -1.84 -9.87 7.88
N TYR A 55 -2.42 -9.98 9.06
CA TYR A 55 -3.87 -9.97 9.27
C TYR A 55 -4.27 -9.00 10.37
N LYS A 56 -5.49 -8.49 10.28
CA LYS A 56 -6.16 -7.68 11.30
C LYS A 56 -7.34 -8.47 11.89
N SER A 57 -7.40 -8.57 13.21
CA SER A 57 -8.54 -9.16 13.92
C SER A 57 -9.78 -8.30 13.72
N LEU A 58 -10.90 -8.93 13.39
CA LEU A 58 -12.18 -8.27 13.09
C LEU A 58 -13.12 -8.23 14.30
N GLN A 59 -12.90 -9.10 15.29
CA GLN A 59 -13.78 -9.29 16.44
C GLN A 59 -12.97 -9.30 17.74
N ALA A 60 -13.59 -8.85 18.83
CA ALA A 60 -13.02 -8.96 20.17
C ALA A 60 -13.16 -10.39 20.69
N ALA A 61 -12.37 -10.74 21.72
CA ALA A 61 -12.31 -12.08 22.27
C ALA A 61 -11.97 -13.16 21.24
N ASN A 62 -11.18 -12.81 20.22
CA ASN A 62 -10.74 -13.72 19.20
C ASN A 62 -9.63 -14.63 19.75
N ILE A 63 -9.96 -15.88 20.06
CA ILE A 63 -9.04 -16.89 20.60
C ILE A 63 -9.23 -18.20 19.82
N GLY A 64 -8.13 -18.89 19.52
CA GLY A 64 -8.17 -20.20 18.85
C GLY A 64 -8.64 -20.19 17.38
N ASN A 65 -8.79 -19.02 16.75
CA ASN A 65 -9.16 -18.90 15.32
C ASN A 65 -7.90 -18.61 14.48
N PRO A 66 -7.36 -19.57 13.70
CA PRO A 66 -6.17 -19.33 12.89
C PRO A 66 -6.45 -18.33 11.73
N PRO A 67 -5.59 -17.33 11.49
CA PRO A 67 -5.87 -16.27 10.51
C PRO A 67 -6.14 -16.74 9.08
N ALA A 68 -5.34 -17.69 8.58
CA ALA A 68 -5.44 -18.17 7.20
C ALA A 68 -6.72 -18.98 6.90
N SER A 69 -7.41 -19.50 7.92
CA SER A 69 -8.60 -20.35 7.78
C SER A 69 -9.85 -19.78 8.45
N SER A 70 -9.77 -18.59 9.05
CA SER A 70 -10.86 -17.98 9.81
C SER A 70 -11.21 -16.57 9.30
N PRO A 71 -11.71 -16.44 8.05
CA PRO A 71 -11.92 -15.13 7.41
C PRO A 71 -13.02 -14.26 8.07
N ALA A 72 -13.92 -14.86 8.86
CA ALA A 72 -14.88 -14.11 9.68
C ALA A 72 -14.22 -13.41 10.89
N TRP A 73 -13.04 -13.87 11.29
CA TRP A 73 -12.28 -13.38 12.45
C TRP A 73 -11.08 -12.52 12.05
N TRP A 74 -10.53 -12.75 10.86
CA TRP A 74 -9.32 -12.10 10.39
C TRP A 74 -9.48 -11.57 8.97
N LYS A 75 -9.06 -10.32 8.77
CA LYS A 75 -8.91 -9.71 7.46
C LYS A 75 -7.43 -9.70 7.07
N SER A 76 -7.09 -10.27 5.91
CA SER A 76 -5.75 -10.12 5.34
C SER A 76 -5.46 -8.65 5.07
N LEU A 77 -4.23 -8.19 5.31
CA LEU A 77 -3.75 -6.85 5.00
C LEU A 77 -2.68 -6.85 3.90
N GLY A 78 -2.09 -8.00 3.60
CA GLY A 78 -1.03 -8.16 2.59
C GLY A 78 0.14 -9.00 3.11
N THR A 79 1.17 -9.11 2.28
CA THR A 79 2.40 -9.87 2.59
C THR A 79 3.57 -8.91 2.78
N VAL A 80 4.35 -9.15 3.84
CA VAL A 80 5.62 -8.46 4.12
C VAL A 80 6.77 -9.47 4.10
N TYR A 81 8.01 -8.97 4.07
CA TYR A 81 9.19 -9.80 3.93
C TYR A 81 10.21 -9.53 5.03
N ALA A 82 10.90 -10.58 5.45
CA ALA A 82 11.92 -10.53 6.48
C ALA A 82 13.06 -9.59 6.04
N PRO A 83 13.63 -8.80 6.96
CA PRO A 83 14.77 -7.97 6.62
C PRO A 83 15.97 -8.84 6.21
N TYR A 84 16.72 -8.39 5.22
CA TYR A 84 17.96 -9.06 4.83
C TYR A 84 18.94 -9.12 6.02
N ALA A 85 19.34 -10.34 6.36
CA ALA A 85 20.40 -10.65 7.31
C ALA A 85 21.50 -11.47 6.62
N GLY A 86 22.75 -11.00 6.69
CA GLY A 86 23.89 -11.63 6.01
C GLY A 86 24.28 -13.01 6.56
N GLY A 87 23.88 -13.33 7.80
CA GLY A 87 24.10 -14.65 8.40
C GLY A 87 23.03 -15.70 8.05
N THR A 88 21.96 -15.31 7.36
CA THR A 88 20.86 -16.22 7.01
C THR A 88 21.10 -16.87 5.66
N THR A 89 20.73 -18.15 5.53
CA THR A 89 20.72 -18.88 4.26
C THR A 89 19.37 -18.75 3.58
N TYR A 90 19.36 -18.19 2.36
CA TYR A 90 18.14 -18.02 1.57
C TYR A 90 18.02 -19.10 0.49
N ALA A 91 16.81 -19.61 0.30
CA ALA A 91 16.47 -20.48 -0.82
C ALA A 91 16.38 -19.68 -2.14
N LEU A 92 16.38 -20.39 -3.27
CA LEU A 92 16.02 -19.79 -4.57
C LEU A 92 14.58 -19.25 -4.49
N GLY A 93 14.36 -18.03 -4.98
CA GLY A 93 13.05 -17.35 -4.95
C GLY A 93 12.66 -16.76 -3.60
N ALA A 94 13.51 -16.88 -2.56
CA ALA A 94 13.25 -16.22 -1.28
C ALA A 94 13.33 -14.70 -1.44
N VAL A 95 12.31 -13.98 -0.96
CA VAL A 95 12.27 -12.51 -1.02
C VAL A 95 12.62 -11.91 0.34
N VAL A 96 13.48 -10.91 0.36
CA VAL A 96 13.89 -10.17 1.56
C VAL A 96 13.61 -8.68 1.39
N SER A 97 13.45 -7.98 2.51
CA SER A 97 13.31 -6.53 2.54
C SER A 97 14.62 -5.83 2.91
N SER A 98 14.83 -4.65 2.33
CA SER A 98 15.89 -3.70 2.69
C SER A 98 15.21 -2.38 3.03
N ILE A 99 14.92 -2.18 4.31
CA ILE A 99 14.21 -1.01 4.82
C ILE A 99 15.17 -0.16 5.66
N ALA A 100 15.39 1.08 5.25
CA ALA A 100 16.19 2.08 5.94
C ALA A 100 15.60 3.49 5.67
N ALA A 101 16.23 4.54 6.17
CA ALA A 101 15.73 5.91 5.97
C ALA A 101 15.57 6.26 4.48
N ASN A 102 14.34 6.45 4.04
CA ASN A 102 13.93 6.68 2.64
C ASN A 102 14.34 5.56 1.67
N VAL A 103 14.56 4.35 2.16
CA VAL A 103 14.86 3.16 1.36
C VAL A 103 13.89 2.07 1.74
N HIS A 104 13.11 1.60 0.77
CA HIS A 104 12.05 0.62 1.01
C HIS A 104 12.03 -0.38 -0.13
N GLU A 105 13.03 -1.26 -0.21
CA GLU A 105 13.23 -2.11 -1.39
C GLU A 105 13.04 -3.60 -1.07
N LEU A 106 12.66 -4.38 -2.09
CA LEU A 106 12.55 -5.83 -2.04
C LEU A 106 13.53 -6.49 -3.01
N TYR A 107 14.07 -7.64 -2.60
CA TYR A 107 15.01 -8.42 -3.41
C TYR A 107 14.67 -9.91 -3.37
N GLU A 108 14.73 -10.57 -4.52
CA GLU A 108 14.52 -12.01 -4.66
C GLU A 108 15.85 -12.73 -4.89
N SER A 109 16.14 -13.74 -4.08
CA SER A 109 17.32 -14.58 -4.23
C SER A 109 17.27 -15.39 -5.52
N GLN A 110 18.31 -15.29 -6.34
CA GLN A 110 18.45 -15.96 -7.64
C GLN A 110 19.23 -17.28 -7.56
N VAL A 111 19.67 -17.68 -6.36
CA VAL A 111 20.37 -18.96 -6.14
C VAL A 111 19.88 -19.64 -4.86
N ALA A 112 19.96 -20.97 -4.82
CA ALA A 112 19.74 -21.73 -3.60
C ALA A 112 20.98 -21.66 -2.69
N GLY A 113 20.78 -21.58 -1.37
CA GLY A 113 21.88 -21.49 -0.41
C GLY A 113 22.58 -20.13 -0.42
N ASN A 114 21.85 -19.05 -0.77
CA ASN A 114 22.40 -17.71 -0.84
C ASN A 114 22.71 -17.20 0.58
N VAL A 115 24.00 -17.07 0.93
CA VAL A 115 24.47 -16.65 2.25
C VAL A 115 25.51 -15.54 2.08
N GLY A 116 25.39 -14.48 2.88
CA GLY A 116 26.37 -13.39 2.95
C GLY A 116 26.53 -12.55 1.68
N GLN A 117 25.75 -12.80 0.61
CA GLN A 117 25.87 -12.07 -0.64
C GLN A 117 25.19 -10.70 -0.53
N ALA A 118 25.92 -9.64 -0.87
CA ALA A 118 25.39 -8.28 -0.86
C ALA A 118 24.20 -8.13 -1.83
N LEU A 119 23.19 -7.36 -1.43
CA LEU A 119 22.01 -7.05 -2.25
C LEU A 119 22.35 -6.33 -3.58
N THR A 120 23.57 -5.78 -3.70
CA THR A 120 24.10 -5.17 -4.93
C THR A 120 24.58 -6.19 -5.95
N ASP A 121 24.80 -7.45 -5.57
CA ASP A 121 25.19 -8.51 -6.50
C ASP A 121 23.97 -9.00 -7.30
N LYS A 122 23.84 -8.46 -8.52
CA LYS A 122 22.75 -8.78 -9.44
C LYS A 122 22.75 -10.24 -9.95
N THR A 123 23.83 -11.00 -9.73
CA THR A 123 23.85 -12.44 -10.03
C THR A 123 23.23 -13.28 -8.92
N LYS A 124 23.04 -12.70 -7.73
CA LYS A 124 22.50 -13.36 -6.53
C LYS A 124 21.15 -12.80 -6.14
N TRP A 125 20.88 -11.54 -6.45
CA TRP A 125 19.67 -10.84 -6.07
C TRP A 125 19.05 -10.11 -7.25
N LEU A 126 17.76 -10.38 -7.48
CA LEU A 126 16.92 -9.60 -8.37
C LEU A 126 16.22 -8.52 -7.55
N SER A 127 16.39 -7.24 -7.90
CA SER A 127 15.60 -6.17 -7.30
C SER A 127 14.16 -6.23 -7.82
N LEU A 128 13.20 -6.24 -6.90
CA LEU A 128 11.77 -6.25 -7.19
C LEU A 128 11.13 -4.84 -7.09
N GLY A 129 11.95 -3.83 -6.83
CA GLY A 129 11.51 -2.47 -6.55
C GLY A 129 10.97 -2.29 -5.13
N SER A 130 10.18 -1.23 -4.93
CA SER A 130 9.81 -0.81 -3.60
C SER A 130 8.82 -1.75 -2.88
N THR A 131 8.81 -1.71 -1.54
CA THR A 131 7.83 -2.41 -0.70
C THR A 131 6.41 -2.01 -1.11
N ASN A 132 5.44 -2.92 -0.94
CA ASN A 132 4.06 -2.68 -1.37
C ASN A 132 3.50 -1.34 -0.86
N ARG A 133 3.79 -0.97 0.39
CA ARG A 133 3.40 0.32 0.99
C ARG A 133 3.91 1.53 0.21
N HIS A 134 5.13 1.47 -0.31
CA HIS A 134 5.82 2.60 -0.92
C HIS A 134 5.69 2.66 -2.45
N LYS A 135 5.14 1.63 -3.10
CA LYS A 135 4.93 1.62 -4.56
C LYS A 135 4.17 2.83 -5.08
N MET A 136 3.13 3.32 -4.39
CA MET A 136 2.40 4.53 -4.81
C MET A 136 3.19 5.84 -4.72
N PHE A 137 4.39 5.82 -4.13
CA PHE A 137 5.26 6.99 -3.94
C PHE A 137 6.62 6.85 -4.64
N ASP A 138 6.89 5.72 -5.29
CA ASP A 138 8.15 5.48 -5.97
C ASP A 138 8.20 6.26 -7.30
N LYS A 139 9.33 6.16 -8.01
CA LYS A 139 9.54 6.83 -9.30
C LYS A 139 9.32 5.90 -10.50
N VAL A 140 8.70 4.74 -10.27
CA VAL A 140 8.47 3.72 -11.28
C VAL A 140 7.11 3.96 -11.92
N VAL A 141 7.05 3.89 -13.24
CA VAL A 141 5.78 4.05 -13.97
C VAL A 141 4.96 2.77 -13.80
N GLY A 142 3.73 2.90 -13.29
CA GLY A 142 2.79 1.79 -13.19
C GLY A 142 2.98 0.89 -11.95
N SER A 143 3.90 1.23 -11.04
CA SER A 143 3.93 0.63 -9.71
C SER A 143 2.65 1.01 -8.95
N GLN A 144 2.06 0.04 -8.25
CA GLN A 144 0.84 0.25 -7.48
C GLN A 144 0.96 -0.41 -6.11
N THR A 145 0.56 0.35 -5.09
CA THR A 145 0.28 -0.20 -3.75
C THR A 145 -1.06 -0.91 -3.79
N VAL A 146 -1.11 -2.16 -3.32
CA VAL A 146 -2.33 -2.97 -3.30
C VAL A 146 -2.70 -3.34 -1.87
N ALA A 147 -3.94 -3.09 -1.48
CA ALA A 147 -4.47 -3.54 -0.21
C ALA A 147 -5.96 -3.91 -0.34
N PRO A 148 -6.48 -4.81 0.52
CA PRO A 148 -7.87 -5.20 0.47
C PRO A 148 -8.80 -4.12 1.02
N GLU A 149 -9.89 -3.88 0.28
CA GLU A 149 -10.97 -2.91 0.53
C GLU A 149 -10.55 -1.43 0.47
N GLN A 150 -9.53 -1.03 1.24
CA GLN A 150 -9.15 0.39 1.36
C GLN A 150 -7.66 0.56 1.64
N ILE A 151 -7.07 1.58 1.01
CA ILE A 151 -5.77 2.14 1.35
C ILE A 151 -6.00 3.48 2.05
N VAL A 152 -5.40 3.66 3.23
CA VAL A 152 -5.37 4.92 3.95
C VAL A 152 -3.91 5.31 4.16
N ALA A 153 -3.54 6.50 3.70
CA ALA A 153 -2.21 7.07 3.93
C ALA A 153 -2.38 8.49 4.49
N GLN A 154 -1.60 8.81 5.53
CA GLN A 154 -1.53 10.16 6.08
C GLN A 154 -0.20 10.77 5.65
N VAL A 155 -0.27 11.89 4.95
CA VAL A 155 0.89 12.62 4.45
C VAL A 155 0.90 14.02 5.08
N THR A 156 2.02 14.37 5.70
CA THR A 156 2.31 15.72 6.19
C THR A 156 3.34 16.34 5.24
N PRO A 157 2.93 17.15 4.24
CA PRO A 157 3.82 17.59 3.17
C PRO A 157 4.99 18.47 3.63
N GLY A 158 4.82 19.21 4.74
CA GLY A 158 5.77 20.21 5.24
C GLY A 158 5.73 21.55 4.49
N GLU A 159 4.82 21.68 3.51
CA GLU A 159 4.58 22.87 2.71
C GLU A 159 3.09 23.01 2.41
N LEU A 160 2.65 24.22 2.05
CA LEU A 160 1.25 24.45 1.68
C LEU A 160 0.92 23.73 0.38
N ILE A 161 -0.15 22.94 0.41
CA ILE A 161 -0.70 22.25 -0.75
C ILE A 161 -2.14 22.73 -0.98
N ASN A 162 -2.46 23.08 -2.22
CA ASN A 162 -3.83 23.41 -2.63
C ASN A 162 -4.42 22.39 -3.62
N THR A 163 -3.58 21.47 -4.10
CA THR A 163 -3.95 20.49 -5.12
C THR A 163 -3.27 19.16 -4.84
N LEU A 164 -4.02 18.07 -4.93
CA LEU A 164 -3.51 16.69 -4.89
C LEU A 164 -3.99 15.96 -6.13
N SER A 165 -3.09 15.29 -6.85
CA SER A 165 -3.46 14.36 -7.92
C SER A 165 -3.13 12.94 -7.50
N LEU A 166 -4.08 12.04 -7.66
CA LEU A 166 -3.86 10.60 -7.56
C LEU A 166 -3.89 10.05 -8.98
N LEU A 167 -2.85 9.33 -9.35
CA LEU A 167 -2.65 8.80 -10.69
C LEU A 167 -2.74 7.28 -10.67
N ASN A 168 -3.27 6.70 -11.74
CA ASN A 168 -3.41 5.26 -11.95
C ASN A 168 -4.03 4.52 -10.73
N VAL A 169 -5.08 5.10 -10.14
CA VAL A 169 -5.82 4.56 -9.01
C VAL A 169 -6.93 3.64 -9.48
N GLU A 170 -7.03 2.48 -8.83
CA GLU A 170 -8.15 1.58 -9.00
C GLU A 170 -8.98 1.50 -7.71
N GLY A 171 -10.26 1.85 -7.78
CA GLY A 171 -11.17 1.79 -6.65
C GLY A 171 -12.57 2.29 -6.99
N ALA A 172 -13.46 2.32 -6.01
CA ALA A 172 -14.81 2.88 -6.18
C ALA A 172 -14.81 4.41 -6.04
N SER A 173 -14.01 4.93 -5.12
CA SER A 173 -13.92 6.37 -4.81
C SER A 173 -12.59 6.69 -4.14
N ALA A 174 -12.18 7.96 -4.22
CA ALA A 174 -11.08 8.51 -3.43
C ALA A 174 -11.61 9.61 -2.51
N THR A 175 -11.09 9.66 -1.28
CA THR A 175 -11.41 10.69 -0.30
C THR A 175 -10.12 11.38 0.14
N VAL A 176 -10.11 12.71 0.12
CA VAL A 176 -9.04 13.55 0.66
C VAL A 176 -9.61 14.32 1.84
N SER A 177 -8.89 14.27 2.95
CA SER A 177 -9.22 15.01 4.17
C SER A 177 -7.99 15.77 4.68
N GLN A 178 -8.20 16.98 5.19
CA GLN A 178 -7.16 17.79 5.82
C GLN A 178 -7.64 18.25 7.19
N SER A 179 -6.93 17.85 8.25
CA SER A 179 -7.36 18.08 9.64
C SER A 179 -7.36 19.55 10.05
N ILE A 180 -6.51 20.40 9.45
CA ILE A 180 -6.35 21.81 9.83
C ILE A 180 -7.58 22.64 9.44
N SER A 181 -8.02 22.55 8.19
CA SER A 181 -9.20 23.28 7.69
C SER A 181 -10.52 22.53 7.88
N GLY A 182 -10.46 21.24 8.24
CA GLY A 182 -11.62 20.34 8.21
C GLY A 182 -12.09 20.00 6.79
N TYR A 183 -11.31 20.32 5.76
CA TYR A 183 -11.62 19.97 4.38
C TYR A 183 -11.79 18.46 4.25
N THR A 184 -12.90 18.06 3.64
CA THR A 184 -13.11 16.68 3.21
C THR A 184 -13.86 16.68 1.87
N ARG A 185 -13.33 15.91 0.93
CA ARG A 185 -13.93 15.72 -0.40
C ARG A 185 -13.78 14.28 -0.82
N THR A 186 -14.85 13.74 -1.38
CA THR A 186 -14.88 12.42 -2.01
C THR A 186 -15.22 12.58 -3.48
N LYS A 187 -14.44 11.96 -4.35
CA LYS A 187 -14.70 11.86 -5.79
C LYS A 187 -14.89 10.39 -6.16
N SER A 188 -15.90 10.11 -6.99
CA SER A 188 -16.10 8.77 -7.56
C SER A 188 -14.96 8.47 -8.53
N LEU A 189 -14.42 7.26 -8.45
CA LEU A 189 -13.48 6.71 -9.45
C LEU A 189 -14.21 5.86 -10.49
N VAL A 190 -15.53 5.70 -10.33
CA VAL A 190 -16.38 5.02 -11.29
C VAL A 190 -17.18 6.06 -12.05
N ARG A 191 -17.11 5.97 -13.38
CA ARG A 191 -17.94 6.74 -14.30
C ARG A 191 -18.95 5.82 -14.97
N HIS A 192 -20.20 6.25 -14.97
CA HIS A 192 -21.30 5.58 -15.68
C HIS A 192 -22.09 6.66 -16.41
N ASP A 193 -21.92 6.75 -17.73
CA ASP A 193 -22.48 7.82 -18.55
C ASP A 193 -23.87 7.45 -19.06
N VAL A 194 -24.89 7.51 -18.20
CA VAL A 194 -26.26 7.16 -18.58
C VAL A 194 -26.89 8.30 -19.38
N LEU A 195 -26.96 8.17 -20.71
CA LEU A 195 -27.64 9.15 -21.58
C LEU A 195 -29.10 8.79 -21.83
N ASN A 196 -29.46 7.51 -21.68
CA ASN A 196 -30.83 7.02 -21.83
C ASN A 196 -31.09 5.76 -20.96
N TRP A 197 -32.33 5.29 -20.99
CA TRP A 197 -32.77 4.14 -20.18
C TRP A 197 -32.07 2.82 -20.56
N TYR A 198 -31.63 2.65 -21.81
CA TYR A 198 -30.91 1.46 -22.27
C TYR A 198 -29.50 1.45 -21.70
N ASP A 199 -28.79 2.58 -21.74
CA ASP A 199 -27.43 2.74 -21.18
C ASP A 199 -27.39 2.38 -19.68
N PHE A 200 -28.46 2.72 -18.95
CA PHE A 200 -28.60 2.35 -17.54
C PHE A 200 -28.51 0.83 -17.30
N TYR A 201 -29.06 0.02 -18.21
CA TYR A 201 -29.09 -1.44 -18.08
C TYR A 201 -27.90 -2.15 -18.71
N VAL A 202 -27.25 -1.55 -19.71
CA VAL A 202 -26.26 -2.27 -20.54
C VAL A 202 -24.86 -1.69 -20.52
N GLU A 203 -24.67 -0.43 -20.14
CA GLU A 203 -23.35 0.18 -20.20
C GLU A 203 -22.52 -0.25 -19.00
N LEU A 204 -21.28 -0.67 -19.28
CA LEU A 204 -20.35 -1.08 -18.25
C LEU A 204 -19.75 0.15 -17.57
N PRO A 205 -19.68 0.18 -16.23
CA PRO A 205 -18.99 1.24 -15.52
C PRO A 205 -17.50 1.29 -15.91
N VAL A 206 -17.00 2.48 -16.23
CA VAL A 206 -15.59 2.73 -16.54
C VAL A 206 -14.87 3.18 -15.28
N ARG A 207 -13.70 2.61 -15.00
CA ARG A 207 -12.83 3.09 -13.91
C ARG A 207 -11.97 4.24 -14.41
N LEU A 208 -12.05 5.37 -13.72
CA LEU A 208 -11.17 6.50 -13.92
C LEU A 208 -9.84 6.17 -13.25
N GLY A 209 -8.76 6.17 -14.04
CA GLY A 209 -7.40 5.95 -13.53
C GLY A 209 -6.87 7.15 -12.75
N ASP A 210 -7.30 8.37 -13.06
CA ASP A 210 -6.73 9.58 -12.46
C ASP A 210 -7.81 10.45 -11.81
N VAL A 211 -7.49 11.03 -10.66
CA VAL A 211 -8.36 12.00 -9.97
C VAL A 211 -7.56 13.16 -9.40
N VAL A 212 -8.04 14.37 -9.63
CA VAL A 212 -7.44 15.60 -9.09
C VAL A 212 -8.37 16.16 -8.03
N PHE A 213 -7.82 16.52 -6.88
CA PHE A 213 -8.46 17.30 -5.82
C PHE A 213 -7.87 18.69 -5.84
N ASP A 214 -8.65 19.64 -6.33
CA ASP A 214 -8.37 21.06 -6.43
C ASP A 214 -9.01 21.83 -5.27
N ASP A 215 -8.53 23.05 -5.04
CA ASP A 215 -9.00 23.97 -4.00
C ASP A 215 -8.98 23.39 -2.57
N ILE A 216 -7.94 22.62 -2.26
CA ILE A 216 -7.64 22.25 -0.86
C ILE A 216 -7.26 23.55 -0.12
N PRO A 217 -7.91 23.87 1.01
CA PRO A 217 -7.58 25.06 1.78
C PRO A 217 -6.13 25.00 2.29
N PRO A 218 -5.46 26.16 2.44
CA PRO A 218 -4.17 26.24 3.09
C PRO A 218 -4.23 25.75 4.55
#